data_AF-A0A418T7W1-F1
#
_entry.id   AF-A0A418T7W1-F1
#
_cell.length_a   1.000
_cell.length_b   1.000
_cell.length_c   1.000
_cell.angle_alpha   90.00
_cell.angle_beta   90.00
_cell.angle_gamma   90.00
#
_symmetry.space_group_name_H-M   'P 1'
#
loop_
_entity.id
_entity.type
_entity.pdbx_description
1 polymer ?
#
loop_
_entity_poly.entity_id
_entity_poly.type
_entity_poly.pdbx_seq_one_letter_code
_entity_poly.pdbx_strand_id
1 'polypeptide(L)'
;MSETPFLTVRLPDSPDPIRVAVRRMRWFRASFAAVVDRIGHEIGATIEIDDAALARCFVSWLRKVEQINPRSEKIRRGFFDHAAGLMLRELINAQPCRIVSPPTEPDPANPAHFWPEGYCYTIYCMNVRAAAIQQEYGEIASAGEELHDLRTWWSFRENTSKSGATAVAFFKLFAGGTPNWQMPDSFNPNDPTLLSPKPSAPRLG
;
A
#
# COMPACT_ATOMS: atom_id res chain seq x y z
N MET A 1 -26.52 21.94 -39.25
CA MET A 1 -25.30 21.47 -38.57
C MET A 1 -25.44 21.84 -37.11
N SER A 2 -25.84 20.89 -36.27
CA SER A 2 -26.04 21.15 -34.83
C SER A 2 -24.69 21.14 -34.13
N GLU A 3 -24.32 22.29 -33.55
CA GLU A 3 -23.20 22.40 -32.62
C GLU A 3 -23.52 21.59 -31.36
N THR A 4 -22.60 20.71 -30.96
CA THR A 4 -22.75 19.78 -29.85
C THR A 4 -22.46 20.51 -28.52
N PRO A 5 -23.45 20.80 -27.66
CA PRO A 5 -23.26 21.63 -26.46
C PRO A 5 -22.82 20.81 -25.24
N PHE A 6 -22.10 19.71 -25.45
CA PHE A 6 -21.72 18.76 -24.38
C PHE A 6 -20.40 19.10 -23.69
N LEU A 7 -19.64 20.08 -24.20
CA LEU A 7 -18.35 20.51 -23.62
C LEU A 7 -18.49 21.58 -22.52
N THR A 8 -19.71 21.99 -22.16
CA THR A 8 -19.99 23.04 -21.17
C THR A 8 -20.29 22.53 -19.76
N VAL A 9 -19.95 21.27 -19.44
CA VAL A 9 -20.03 20.79 -18.06
C VAL A 9 -18.93 21.46 -17.25
N ARG A 10 -19.30 22.40 -16.36
CA ARG A 10 -18.37 22.94 -15.35
C ARG A 10 -17.97 21.82 -14.40
N LEU A 11 -16.69 21.46 -14.44
CA LEU A 11 -16.10 20.61 -13.43
C LEU A 11 -15.99 21.40 -12.10
N PRO A 12 -16.14 20.74 -10.95
CA PRO A 12 -15.90 21.38 -9.66
C PRO A 12 -14.48 21.90 -9.56
N ASP A 13 -14.28 22.96 -8.77
CA ASP A 13 -12.95 23.48 -8.50
C ASP A 13 -12.08 22.38 -7.87
N SER A 14 -10.90 22.17 -8.44
CA SER A 14 -9.95 21.17 -7.97
C SER A 14 -8.80 21.87 -7.24
N PRO A 15 -8.42 21.41 -6.03
CA PRO A 15 -7.28 21.98 -5.31
C PRO A 15 -5.96 21.75 -6.03
N ASP A 16 -5.88 20.73 -6.88
CA ASP A 16 -4.75 20.43 -7.76
C ASP A 16 -5.15 20.62 -9.24
N PRO A 17 -4.23 21.03 -10.12
CA PRO A 17 -4.52 21.01 -11.56
C PRO A 17 -4.89 19.60 -12.03
N ILE A 18 -5.90 19.45 -12.90
CA ILE A 18 -6.38 18.15 -13.42
C ILE A 18 -5.23 17.25 -13.92
N ARG A 19 -4.23 17.84 -14.59
CA ARG A 19 -3.03 17.13 -15.08
C ARG A 19 -2.24 16.43 -13.96
N VAL A 20 -2.23 16.97 -12.75
CA VAL A 20 -1.54 16.40 -11.58
C VAL A 20 -2.28 15.17 -11.09
N ALA A 21 -3.61 15.23 -10.96
CA ALA A 21 -4.43 14.09 -10.59
C ALA A 21 -4.27 12.92 -11.59
N VAL A 22 -4.30 13.21 -12.89
CA VAL A 22 -4.07 12.21 -13.95
C VAL A 22 -2.65 11.61 -13.86
N ARG A 23 -1.63 12.45 -13.61
CA ARG A 23 -0.25 11.97 -13.44
C ARG A 23 -0.11 11.05 -12.22
N ARG A 24 -0.74 11.39 -11.09
CA ARG A 24 -0.74 10.55 -9.88
C ARG A 24 -1.34 9.17 -10.17
N MET A 25 -2.50 9.11 -10.82
CA MET A 25 -3.12 7.83 -11.19
C MET A 25 -2.24 7.03 -12.18
N ARG A 26 -1.68 7.70 -13.20
CA ARG A 26 -0.79 7.04 -14.18
C ARG A 26 0.44 6.45 -13.50
N TRP A 27 1.07 7.22 -12.61
CA TRP A 27 2.21 6.76 -11.83
C TRP A 27 1.82 5.57 -10.95
N PHE A 28 0.72 5.66 -10.20
CA PHE A 28 0.23 4.61 -9.31
C PHE A 28 0.04 3.28 -10.05
N ARG A 29 -0.62 3.33 -11.23
CA ARG A 29 -0.79 2.14 -12.07
C ARG A 29 0.55 1.57 -12.54
N ALA A 30 1.43 2.42 -13.05
CA ALA A 30 2.73 1.98 -13.57
C ALA A 30 3.65 1.40 -12.48
N SER A 31 3.69 2.01 -11.30
CA SER A 31 4.49 1.52 -10.17
C SER A 31 3.94 0.21 -9.61
N PHE A 32 2.62 0.05 -9.57
CA PHE A 32 1.99 -1.20 -9.16
C PHE A 32 2.30 -2.33 -10.15
N ALA A 33 2.11 -2.08 -11.44
CA ALA A 33 2.44 -3.04 -12.50
C ALA A 33 3.91 -3.49 -12.44
N ALA A 34 4.85 -2.55 -12.25
CA ALA A 34 6.27 -2.90 -12.15
C ALA A 34 6.59 -3.86 -10.99
N VAL A 35 5.88 -3.75 -9.85
CA VAL A 35 6.05 -4.68 -8.72
C VAL A 35 5.44 -6.04 -9.03
N VAL A 36 4.23 -6.07 -9.61
CA VAL A 36 3.53 -7.30 -9.99
C VAL A 36 4.34 -8.07 -11.05
N ASP A 37 4.83 -7.38 -12.08
CA ASP A 37 5.64 -7.98 -13.16
C ASP A 37 6.93 -8.58 -12.61
N ARG A 38 7.63 -7.84 -11.73
CA ARG A 38 8.85 -8.33 -11.09
C ARG A 38 8.59 -9.60 -10.28
N ILE A 39 7.58 -9.59 -9.41
CA ILE A 39 7.25 -10.73 -8.55
C ILE A 39 6.77 -11.91 -9.38
N GLY A 40 5.90 -11.68 -10.36
CA GLY A 40 5.41 -12.71 -11.29
C GLY A 40 6.57 -13.39 -12.02
N HIS A 41 7.53 -12.60 -12.53
CA HIS A 41 8.74 -13.14 -13.13
C HIS A 41 9.59 -13.95 -12.14
N GLU A 42 9.80 -13.45 -10.91
CA GLU A 42 10.58 -14.12 -9.86
C GLU A 42 10.05 -15.50 -9.50
N ILE A 43 8.72 -15.68 -9.44
CA ILE A 43 8.09 -16.95 -9.06
C ILE A 43 7.62 -17.80 -10.26
N GLY A 44 7.81 -17.28 -11.48
CA GLY A 44 7.32 -17.91 -12.71
C GLY A 44 5.79 -18.01 -12.78
N ALA A 45 5.07 -16.98 -12.33
CA ALA A 45 3.62 -16.85 -12.41
C ALA A 45 3.20 -15.72 -13.36
N THR A 46 2.06 -15.90 -14.03
CA THR A 46 1.42 -14.85 -14.81
C THR A 46 0.31 -14.23 -13.97
N ILE A 47 0.42 -12.94 -13.72
CA ILE A 47 -0.52 -12.18 -12.90
C ILE A 47 -1.14 -11.08 -13.77
N GLU A 48 -2.47 -11.08 -13.89
CA GLU A 48 -3.20 -10.01 -14.55
C GLU A 48 -3.66 -8.96 -13.55
N ILE A 49 -3.78 -7.71 -14.01
CA ILE A 49 -4.24 -6.57 -13.21
C ILE A 49 -5.58 -6.07 -13.77
N ASP A 50 -6.61 -6.04 -12.93
CA ASP A 50 -7.85 -5.29 -13.19
C ASP A 50 -7.61 -3.80 -12.91
N ASP A 51 -7.33 -3.05 -13.98
CA ASP A 51 -7.13 -1.60 -13.95
C ASP A 51 -8.30 -0.82 -13.32
N ALA A 52 -9.54 -1.30 -13.48
CA ALA A 52 -10.71 -0.65 -12.92
C ALA A 52 -10.78 -0.88 -11.40
N ALA A 53 -10.47 -2.09 -10.92
CA ALA A 53 -10.34 -2.37 -9.49
C ALA A 53 -9.20 -1.56 -8.86
N LEU A 54 -8.05 -1.48 -9.53
CA LEU A 54 -6.91 -0.71 -9.07
C LEU A 54 -7.23 0.79 -8.97
N ALA A 55 -7.94 1.35 -9.95
CA ALA A 55 -8.39 2.73 -9.91
C ALA A 55 -9.38 3.01 -8.76
N ARG A 56 -10.34 2.10 -8.52
CA ARG A 56 -11.27 2.20 -7.38
C ARG A 56 -10.51 2.19 -6.04
N CYS A 57 -9.53 1.30 -5.91
CA CYS A 57 -8.63 1.23 -4.75
C CYS A 57 -7.91 2.57 -4.52
N PHE A 58 -7.27 3.14 -5.55
CA PHE A 58 -6.56 4.41 -5.44
C PHE A 58 -7.45 5.55 -4.95
N VAL A 59 -8.65 5.68 -5.52
CA VAL A 59 -9.60 6.74 -5.13
C VAL A 59 -10.12 6.54 -3.71
N SER A 60 -10.43 5.29 -3.32
CA SER A 60 -10.87 4.98 -1.95
C SER A 60 -9.79 5.33 -0.93
N TRP A 61 -8.56 4.89 -1.19
CA TRP A 61 -7.40 5.14 -0.36
C TRP A 61 -7.12 6.64 -0.19
N LEU A 62 -7.08 7.39 -1.30
CA LEU A 62 -6.79 8.82 -1.29
C LEU A 62 -7.78 9.59 -0.40
N ARG A 63 -9.09 9.32 -0.54
CA ARG A 63 -10.12 9.95 0.29
C ARG A 63 -9.91 9.72 1.79
N LYS A 64 -9.52 8.50 2.17
CA LYS A 64 -9.30 8.14 3.58
C LYS A 64 -8.04 8.80 4.15
N VAL A 65 -6.98 8.87 3.35
CA VAL A 65 -5.75 9.60 3.73
C VAL A 65 -6.04 11.08 3.91
N GLU A 66 -6.77 11.71 2.99
CA GLU A 66 -7.13 13.13 3.06
C GLU A 66 -7.98 13.48 4.30
N GLN A 67 -8.85 12.58 4.74
CA GLN A 67 -9.69 12.77 5.93
C GLN A 67 -8.88 12.78 7.23
N ILE A 68 -7.80 11.98 7.30
CA ILE A 68 -7.01 11.81 8.53
C ILE A 68 -5.80 12.76 8.55
N ASN A 69 -5.27 13.11 7.37
CA ASN A 69 -3.97 13.75 7.15
C ASN A 69 -3.59 14.75 8.26
N PRO A 70 -2.61 14.40 9.13
CA PRO A 70 -2.29 15.23 10.27
C PRO A 70 -1.59 16.51 9.85
N ARG A 71 -2.10 17.65 10.35
CA ARG A 71 -1.48 18.97 10.12
C ARG A 71 -0.14 19.12 10.85
N SER A 72 0.03 18.45 11.99
CA SER A 72 1.23 18.53 12.81
C SER A 72 2.40 17.73 12.20
N GLU A 73 3.53 18.40 12.02
CA GLU A 73 4.76 17.81 11.49
C GLU A 73 5.29 16.67 12.38
N LYS A 74 5.16 16.79 13.71
CA LYS A 74 5.66 15.81 14.69
C LYS A 74 5.08 14.41 14.51
N ILE A 75 3.85 14.30 14.00
CA ILE A 75 3.14 13.02 13.80
C ILE A 75 3.05 12.64 12.31
N ARG A 76 3.43 13.55 11.41
CA ARG A 76 3.32 13.37 9.95
C ARG A 76 4.16 12.21 9.47
N ARG A 77 5.35 12.01 10.05
CA ARG A 77 6.18 10.85 9.73
C ARG A 77 5.44 9.55 10.06
N GLY A 78 5.03 9.38 11.31
CA GLY A 78 4.34 8.15 11.72
C GLY A 78 3.07 7.84 10.91
N PHE A 79 2.46 8.87 10.33
CA PHE A 79 1.31 8.72 9.45
C PHE A 79 1.63 8.04 8.10
N PHE A 80 2.86 8.09 7.56
CA PHE A 80 3.19 7.39 6.31
C PHE A 80 3.00 5.87 6.43
N ASP A 81 3.30 5.29 7.60
CA ASP A 81 3.09 3.86 7.88
C ASP A 81 1.60 3.54 7.87
N HIS A 82 0.79 4.40 8.49
CA HIS A 82 -0.66 4.24 8.52
C HIS A 82 -1.28 4.42 7.11
N ALA A 83 -0.85 5.42 6.36
CA ALA A 83 -1.32 5.68 5.00
C ALA A 83 -1.03 4.51 4.06
N ALA A 84 0.16 3.90 4.14
CA ALA A 84 0.51 2.71 3.38
C ALA A 84 -0.27 1.46 3.85
N GLY A 85 -0.53 1.33 5.16
CA GLY A 85 -1.40 0.28 5.69
C GLY A 85 -2.85 0.40 5.17
N LEU A 86 -3.39 1.62 5.11
CA LEU A 86 -4.70 1.88 4.50
C LEU A 86 -4.71 1.49 3.01
N MET A 87 -3.63 1.77 2.26
CA MET A 87 -3.51 1.34 0.87
C MET A 87 -3.57 -0.19 0.77
N LEU A 88 -2.85 -0.91 1.63
CA LEU A 88 -2.88 -2.37 1.65
C LEU A 88 -4.29 -2.90 1.91
N ARG A 89 -5.03 -2.32 2.86
CA ARG A 89 -6.43 -2.67 3.09
C ARG A 89 -7.27 -2.49 1.82
N GLU A 90 -7.15 -1.36 1.14
CA GLU A 90 -7.95 -1.10 -0.07
C GLU A 90 -7.58 -2.07 -1.20
N LEU A 91 -6.31 -2.46 -1.35
CA LEU A 91 -5.87 -3.47 -2.33
C LEU A 91 -6.41 -4.86 -1.98
N ILE A 92 -6.34 -5.26 -0.71
CA ILE A 92 -6.89 -6.54 -0.22
C ILE A 92 -8.40 -6.62 -0.46
N ASN A 93 -9.13 -5.52 -0.24
CA ASN A 93 -10.58 -5.47 -0.45
C ASN A 93 -10.94 -5.45 -1.94
N ALA A 94 -10.19 -4.72 -2.76
CA ALA A 94 -10.47 -4.57 -4.19
C ALA A 94 -9.99 -5.76 -5.03
N GLN A 95 -9.00 -6.51 -4.54
CA GLN A 95 -8.38 -7.66 -5.20
C GLN A 95 -8.04 -7.40 -6.68
N PRO A 96 -7.22 -6.38 -7.01
CA PRO A 96 -6.96 -6.01 -8.40
C PRO A 96 -6.09 -7.02 -9.17
N CYS A 97 -5.40 -7.95 -8.51
CA CYS A 97 -4.60 -8.98 -9.18
C CYS A 97 -5.38 -10.29 -9.32
N ARG A 98 -5.15 -10.99 -10.43
CA ARG A 98 -5.65 -12.34 -10.70
C ARG A 98 -4.51 -13.25 -11.19
N ILE A 99 -4.33 -14.40 -10.57
CA ILE A 99 -3.37 -15.40 -11.05
C ILE A 99 -3.94 -16.12 -12.28
N VAL A 100 -3.23 -16.03 -13.39
CA VAL A 100 -3.59 -16.68 -14.66
C VAL A 100 -2.83 -17.98 -14.83
N SER A 101 -1.54 -17.99 -14.46
CA SER A 101 -0.74 -19.19 -14.37
C SER A 101 -0.09 -19.27 -12.99
N PRO A 102 -0.15 -20.42 -12.30
CA PRO A 102 0.46 -20.58 -10.99
C PRO A 102 2.00 -20.50 -11.08
N PRO A 103 2.69 -20.35 -9.94
CA PRO A 103 4.15 -20.44 -9.87
C PRO A 103 4.68 -21.75 -10.47
N THR A 104 5.82 -21.68 -11.16
CA THR A 104 6.40 -22.83 -11.89
C THR A 104 6.87 -23.95 -10.95
N GLU A 105 7.21 -23.61 -9.70
CA GLU A 105 7.53 -24.56 -8.63
C GLU A 105 6.92 -24.04 -7.31
N PRO A 106 5.69 -24.47 -6.95
CA PRO A 106 5.03 -23.97 -5.76
C PRO A 106 5.82 -24.29 -4.47
N ASP A 107 6.16 -23.25 -3.71
CA ASP A 107 6.85 -23.38 -2.42
C ASP A 107 5.93 -22.87 -1.29
N PRO A 108 5.38 -23.74 -0.44
CA PRO A 108 4.52 -23.32 0.67
C PRO A 108 5.28 -22.56 1.78
N ALA A 109 6.61 -22.55 1.75
CA ALA A 109 7.44 -21.76 2.66
C ALA A 109 7.70 -20.34 2.14
N ASN A 110 7.27 -20.01 0.91
CA ASN A 110 7.41 -18.69 0.32
C ASN A 110 6.04 -18.01 0.14
N PRO A 111 5.77 -16.89 0.85
CA PRO A 111 4.53 -16.12 0.69
C PRO A 111 4.21 -15.71 -0.74
N ALA A 112 5.23 -15.43 -1.55
CA ALA A 112 5.05 -15.10 -2.96
C ALA A 112 4.47 -16.27 -3.77
N HIS A 113 4.68 -17.52 -3.35
CA HIS A 113 4.19 -18.70 -4.06
C HIS A 113 2.80 -19.13 -3.58
N PHE A 114 2.55 -19.14 -2.27
CA PHE A 114 1.24 -19.60 -1.75
C PHE A 114 0.14 -18.53 -1.74
N TRP A 115 0.51 -17.25 -1.81
CA TRP A 115 -0.43 -16.14 -1.94
C TRP A 115 0.17 -14.96 -2.72
N PRO A 116 0.40 -15.13 -4.04
CA PRO A 116 1.11 -14.14 -4.84
C PRO A 116 0.41 -12.78 -4.87
N GLU A 117 -0.93 -12.73 -4.88
CA GLU A 117 -1.68 -11.48 -4.90
C GLU A 117 -1.44 -10.65 -3.63
N GLY A 118 -1.62 -11.27 -2.45
CA GLY A 118 -1.38 -10.62 -1.17
C GLY A 118 0.07 -10.20 -0.99
N TYR A 119 1.00 -11.01 -1.46
CA TYR A 119 2.43 -10.68 -1.46
C TYR A 119 2.72 -9.44 -2.33
N CYS A 120 2.20 -9.39 -3.55
CA CYS A 120 2.34 -8.22 -4.43
C CYS A 120 1.83 -6.94 -3.77
N TYR A 121 0.63 -6.99 -3.15
CA TYR A 121 0.04 -5.82 -2.49
C TYR A 121 0.93 -5.32 -1.32
N THR A 122 1.39 -6.24 -0.48
CA THR A 122 2.24 -5.89 0.68
C THR A 122 3.56 -5.30 0.25
N ILE A 123 4.28 -5.95 -0.69
CA ILE A 123 5.57 -5.47 -1.17
C ILE A 123 5.44 -4.12 -1.88
N TYR A 124 4.36 -3.92 -2.64
CA TYR A 124 4.07 -2.61 -3.25
C TYR A 124 3.90 -1.52 -2.18
N CYS A 125 3.06 -1.75 -1.17
CA CYS A 125 2.84 -0.78 -0.10
C CYS A 125 4.11 -0.48 0.71
N MET A 126 4.96 -1.49 0.95
CA MET A 126 6.26 -1.30 1.61
C MET A 126 7.21 -0.43 0.78
N ASN A 127 7.24 -0.63 -0.54
CA ASN A 127 8.05 0.19 -1.45
C ASN A 127 7.55 1.63 -1.54
N VAL A 128 6.24 1.84 -1.62
CA VAL A 128 5.64 3.18 -1.62
C VAL A 128 5.95 3.91 -0.30
N ARG A 129 5.80 3.23 0.84
CA ARG A 129 6.19 3.74 2.16
C ARG A 129 7.66 4.15 2.18
N ALA A 130 8.57 3.27 1.77
CA ALA A 130 10.00 3.52 1.79
C ALA A 130 10.38 4.71 0.91
N ALA A 131 9.84 4.77 -0.31
CA ALA A 131 10.07 5.88 -1.23
C ALA A 131 9.59 7.21 -0.65
N ALA A 132 8.40 7.24 -0.05
CA ALA A 132 7.82 8.45 0.54
C ALA A 132 8.64 8.95 1.75
N ILE A 133 9.06 8.04 2.63
CA ILE A 133 9.92 8.37 3.77
C ILE A 133 11.28 8.91 3.30
N GLN A 134 11.89 8.27 2.30
CA GLN A 134 13.18 8.70 1.75
C GLN A 134 13.09 10.08 1.07
N GLN A 135 11.98 10.38 0.39
CA GLN A 135 11.76 11.67 -0.27
C GLN A 135 11.52 12.81 0.72
N GLU A 136 10.69 12.58 1.74
CA GLU A 136 10.29 13.63 2.69
C GLU A 136 11.34 13.85 3.79
N TYR A 137 12.03 12.80 4.23
CA TYR A 137 12.93 12.84 5.40
C TYR A 137 14.37 12.43 5.11
N GLY A 138 14.69 11.95 3.91
CA GLY A 138 16.05 11.48 3.59
C GLY A 138 16.44 10.16 4.29
N GLU A 139 15.47 9.46 4.88
CA GLU A 139 15.67 8.27 5.69
C GLU A 139 15.43 6.97 4.92
N ILE A 140 16.19 5.94 5.29
CA ILE A 140 15.97 4.58 4.79
C ILE A 140 14.95 3.90 5.71
N ALA A 141 13.78 3.57 5.17
CA ALA A 141 12.75 2.87 5.90
C ALA A 141 13.15 1.40 6.12
N SER A 142 13.10 0.93 7.37
CA SER A 142 13.32 -0.48 7.70
C SER A 142 12.02 -1.29 7.60
N ALA A 143 12.16 -2.59 7.38
CA ALA A 143 11.13 -3.59 7.61
C ALA A 143 11.28 -4.21 9.01
N GLY A 144 10.19 -4.77 9.54
CA GLY A 144 10.19 -5.63 10.71
C GLY A 144 10.61 -7.06 10.36
N GLU A 145 11.10 -7.81 11.35
CA GLU A 145 11.50 -9.21 11.17
C GLU A 145 10.31 -10.08 10.75
N GLU A 146 9.10 -9.69 11.14
CA GLU A 146 7.84 -10.37 10.84
C GLU A 146 7.52 -10.38 9.34
N LEU A 147 8.13 -9.49 8.53
CA LEU A 147 8.04 -9.57 7.08
C LEU A 147 8.69 -10.85 6.53
N HIS A 148 9.64 -11.42 7.26
CA HIS A 148 10.35 -12.66 6.90
C HIS A 148 9.82 -13.89 7.66
N ASP A 149 8.83 -13.72 8.54
CA ASP A 149 8.25 -14.83 9.31
C ASP A 149 7.07 -15.48 8.56
N LEU A 150 7.25 -16.75 8.18
CA LEU A 150 6.24 -17.54 7.48
C LEU A 150 4.93 -17.66 8.27
N ARG A 151 4.99 -17.80 9.59
CA ARG A 151 3.79 -17.95 10.42
C ARG A 151 2.94 -16.68 10.39
N THR A 152 3.59 -15.51 10.44
CA THR A 152 2.93 -14.22 10.32
C THR A 152 2.20 -14.09 8.98
N TRP A 153 2.80 -14.54 7.87
CA TRP A 153 2.14 -14.49 6.56
C TRP A 153 0.88 -15.37 6.46
N TRP A 154 0.91 -16.56 7.04
CA TRP A 154 -0.29 -17.41 7.13
C TRP A 154 -1.39 -16.75 7.95
N SER A 155 -1.04 -16.18 9.10
CA SER A 155 -1.98 -15.43 9.95
C SER A 155 -2.54 -14.21 9.22
N PHE A 156 -1.69 -13.47 8.50
CA PHE A 156 -2.08 -12.31 7.70
C PHE A 156 -3.11 -12.69 6.63
N ARG A 157 -2.83 -13.74 5.85
CA ARG A 157 -3.75 -14.26 4.84
C ARG A 157 -5.10 -14.67 5.43
N GLU A 158 -5.07 -15.40 6.54
CA GLU A 158 -6.30 -15.87 7.19
C GLU A 158 -7.14 -14.73 7.78
N ASN A 159 -6.51 -13.75 8.43
CA ASN A 159 -7.24 -12.67 9.08
C ASN A 159 -7.78 -11.64 8.10
N THR A 160 -7.05 -11.36 7.02
CA THR A 160 -7.49 -10.41 6.00
C THR A 160 -8.64 -10.92 5.14
N SER A 161 -8.77 -12.24 4.96
CA SER A 161 -9.93 -12.83 4.30
C SER A 161 -11.22 -12.64 5.11
N LYS A 162 -11.11 -12.51 6.44
CA LYS A 162 -12.22 -12.23 7.35
C LYS A 162 -12.52 -10.73 7.46
N SER A 163 -11.48 -9.89 7.49
CA SER A 163 -11.63 -8.44 7.56
C SER A 163 -10.40 -7.72 7.02
N GLY A 164 -10.58 -6.94 5.95
CA GLY A 164 -9.50 -6.12 5.39
C GLY A 164 -8.92 -5.10 6.37
N ALA A 165 -9.68 -4.67 7.39
CA ALA A 165 -9.16 -3.74 8.41
C ALA A 165 -7.92 -4.29 9.12
N THR A 166 -7.83 -5.61 9.31
CA THR A 166 -6.67 -6.28 9.90
C THR A 166 -5.38 -6.09 9.08
N ALA A 167 -5.49 -5.80 7.78
CA ALA A 167 -4.32 -5.56 6.92
C ALA A 167 -3.50 -4.35 7.38
N VAL A 168 -4.14 -3.33 7.97
CA VAL A 168 -3.45 -2.15 8.50
C VAL A 168 -2.58 -2.53 9.71
N ALA A 169 -3.09 -3.39 10.60
CA ALA A 169 -2.33 -3.89 11.74
C ALA A 169 -1.15 -4.78 11.30
N PHE A 170 -1.36 -5.71 10.38
CA PHE A 170 -0.27 -6.52 9.82
C PHE A 170 0.77 -5.66 9.10
N PHE A 171 0.36 -4.63 8.36
CA PHE A 171 1.30 -3.70 7.72
C PHE A 171 2.18 -2.99 8.76
N LYS A 172 1.60 -2.54 9.87
CA LYS A 172 2.36 -1.92 10.96
C LYS A 172 3.38 -2.89 11.57
N LEU A 173 3.00 -4.16 11.72
CA LEU A 173 3.90 -5.22 12.15
C LEU A 173 5.04 -5.44 11.15
N PHE A 174 4.73 -5.59 9.86
CA PHE A 174 5.73 -5.70 8.79
C PHE A 174 6.65 -4.47 8.66
N ALA A 175 6.20 -3.31 9.11
CA ALA A 175 7.01 -2.09 9.21
C ALA A 175 7.87 -2.01 10.49
N GLY A 176 7.81 -3.02 11.37
CA GLY A 176 8.57 -3.10 12.63
C GLY A 176 7.97 -2.31 13.78
N GLY A 177 6.68 -1.96 13.68
CA GLY A 177 5.90 -1.25 14.69
C GLY A 177 4.95 -2.16 15.47
N THR A 178 4.27 -1.60 16.47
CA THR A 178 3.34 -2.35 17.33
C THR A 178 1.88 -2.13 16.92
N PRO A 179 1.17 -3.14 16.38
CA PRO A 179 -0.22 -3.00 15.97
C PRO A 179 -1.21 -2.89 17.14
N ASN A 180 -2.35 -2.22 16.89
CA ASN A 180 -3.52 -2.29 17.75
C ASN A 180 -4.53 -3.27 17.14
N TRP A 181 -4.55 -4.52 17.61
CA TRP A 181 -5.45 -5.55 17.07
C TRP A 181 -6.95 -5.32 17.34
N GLN A 182 -7.29 -4.51 18.36
CA GLN A 182 -8.68 -4.19 18.69
C GLN A 182 -9.26 -3.12 17.75
N MET A 183 -8.43 -2.18 17.31
CA MET A 183 -8.79 -1.12 16.36
C MET A 183 -7.75 -1.05 15.24
N PRO A 184 -7.70 -2.06 14.36
CA PRO A 184 -6.57 -2.32 13.47
C PRO A 184 -6.33 -1.23 12.42
N ASP A 185 -7.38 -0.54 12.01
CA ASP A 185 -7.34 0.55 11.03
C ASP A 185 -7.49 1.95 11.66
N SER A 186 -7.42 2.07 12.99
CA SER A 186 -7.42 3.36 13.66
C SER A 186 -6.04 4.01 13.61
N PHE A 187 -6.01 5.32 13.38
CA PHE A 187 -4.82 6.13 13.59
C PHE A 187 -4.88 6.74 14.99
N ASN A 188 -3.87 6.47 15.82
CA ASN A 188 -3.73 7.10 17.13
C ASN A 188 -2.59 8.12 17.10
N PRO A 189 -2.87 9.43 17.02
CA PRO A 189 -1.84 10.48 17.02
C PRO A 189 -0.96 10.50 18.27
N ASN A 190 -1.43 9.92 19.39
CA ASN A 190 -0.70 9.87 20.66
C ASN A 190 0.10 8.59 20.82
N ASP A 191 0.23 7.77 19.77
CA ASP A 191 1.02 6.56 19.82
C ASP A 191 2.51 6.94 20.00
N PRO A 192 3.16 6.50 21.11
CA PRO A 192 4.53 6.86 21.42
C PRO A 192 5.54 6.38 20.37
N THR A 193 5.19 5.36 19.58
CA THR A 193 6.01 4.89 18.46
C THR A 193 6.03 5.87 17.28
N LEU A 194 5.03 6.76 17.16
CA LEU A 194 5.01 7.82 16.14
C LEU A 194 5.81 9.07 16.57
N LEU A 195 6.01 9.23 17.89
CA LEU A 195 6.65 10.41 18.49
C LEU A 195 8.17 10.25 18.67
N SER A 196 8.69 9.04 18.51
CA SER A 196 10.13 8.75 18.61
C SER A 196 10.58 7.97 17.38
N PRO A 197 11.38 8.54 16.47
CA PRO A 197 12.00 7.75 15.42
C PRO A 197 12.89 6.69 16.07
N LYS A 198 12.68 5.40 15.76
CA LYS A 198 13.72 4.39 16.01
C LYS A 198 15.00 4.87 15.31
N PRO A 199 16.16 4.88 15.98
CA PRO A 199 17.39 5.33 15.35
C PRO A 199 17.66 4.49 14.10
N SER A 200 17.76 5.15 12.95
CA SER A 200 18.19 4.53 11.70
C SER A 200 19.59 3.94 11.90
N ALA A 201 19.84 2.73 11.43
CA ALA A 201 21.18 2.15 11.46
C ALA A 201 22.18 3.09 10.75
N PRO A 202 23.40 3.28 11.29
CA PRO A 202 24.37 4.18 10.69
C PRO A 202 24.74 3.69 9.28
N ARG A 203 24.89 4.64 8.36
CA ARG A 203 25.38 4.36 7.00
C ARG A 203 26.80 3.79 7.12
N LEU A 204 27.00 2.55 6.72
CA LEU A 204 28.34 2.03 6.44
C LEU A 204 28.80 2.73 5.15
N GLY A 205 29.85 3.54 5.28
CA GLY A 205 30.54 4.20 4.16
C GLY A 205 31.54 3.27 3.47
#